data_AF-A0A9W8PB22-F1
#
_entry.id   AF-A0A9W8PB22-F1
#
_cell.length_a   1.000
_cell.length_b   1.000
_cell.length_c   1.000
_cell.angle_alpha   90.00
_cell.angle_beta   90.00
_cell.angle_gamma   90.00
#
_symmetry.space_group_name_H-M   'P 1'
#
loop_
_entity.id
_entity.type
_entity.pdbx_description
1 polymer ?
#
loop_
_entity_poly.entity_id
_entity_poly.type
_entity_poly.pdbx_seq_one_letter_code
_entity_poly.pdbx_strand_id
1 'polypeptide(L)'
;MAFPGRYQANSPSTTSLLHPSYGRNSASSTSVASSEYSNEIQASLARAPDSIRTVASKSSLNDSPYSGATSDRRVASLAPSMSDKASFSLSADPMAWGTDLSLRAEPDDYLHNPDPRRDRKNDLGGSFFTYRGLTNLGCLILLGIVFVTLFAGYPLISFFTRTNMSTNGGFNLGGINASGQIPTMPGNFGLIDLETPQEHYTYTSYRDNSTEMQLVFSDEFNTDGRTFYPGDDPYWEAVNLHYWQTNNLEWYDPSAITTKNGSLLITMSRKETHNLHFQGGMMSTWNKFCFTGGLILTSVVLPGVNNVVGLWPAVWTMGNLGRAGYGASLEGMWPYTYDACDVGTAPNQTHNNLPAAATVNGDPSADGALSYLPGQRLSRCTCPGESHPGPIHSDGSYVGRAAPEIDIFEAQIGTDFDGILTGEVSQSGQWAPFNEAYEWFNTSSNLLINNPSETMLNSYMGGALQQATSCISKTSKSCYFNGGGCYSVYGFEYTPGFDNAYITWIANGEQKWTINAGGTAADTRVEISGRPIPQEPMYILANLGMSTNFGNVDLEHLTFPTSMAIDWVRVYQPKDAINIGCDPKDFPTAAYVLLVPMESYLEAYTNPNLTTWRDDYKQPFPKSSYLGQC
;
A
#
# COMPACT_ATOMS: atom_id res chain seq x y z
N MET A 1 39.82 -16.20 17.90
CA MET A 1 38.49 -16.82 18.13
C MET A 1 37.70 -15.87 19.02
N ALA A 2 37.00 -14.92 18.40
CA ALA A 2 36.09 -13.97 19.03
C ALA A 2 35.11 -13.55 17.93
N PHE A 3 33.82 -13.76 18.16
CA PHE A 3 32.73 -13.47 17.23
C PHE A 3 32.54 -11.95 17.10
N PRO A 4 32.39 -11.38 15.89
CA PRO A 4 31.90 -10.01 15.76
C PRO A 4 30.37 -10.00 15.89
N GLY A 5 29.87 -9.00 16.60
CA GLY A 5 28.45 -8.75 16.81
C GLY A 5 27.70 -8.46 15.52
N ARG A 6 26.44 -8.91 15.48
CA ARG A 6 25.48 -8.59 14.43
C ARG A 6 25.21 -7.09 14.45
N TYR A 7 25.73 -6.37 13.45
CA TYR A 7 25.14 -5.10 13.01
C TYR A 7 23.86 -5.43 12.24
N GLN A 8 22.71 -4.94 12.71
CA GLN A 8 21.53 -4.82 11.85
C GLN A 8 21.88 -3.79 10.77
N ALA A 9 21.92 -4.23 9.51
CA ALA A 9 21.98 -3.32 8.38
C ALA A 9 20.68 -2.49 8.40
N ASN A 10 20.83 -1.16 8.45
CA ASN A 10 19.73 -0.25 8.20
C ASN A 10 19.33 -0.40 6.73
N SER A 11 18.16 -0.97 6.50
CA SER A 11 17.51 -1.12 5.20
C SER A 11 17.13 0.25 4.59
N PRO A 12 16.93 0.37 3.26
CA PRO A 12 16.77 1.66 2.59
C PRO A 12 15.47 2.37 3.02
N SER A 13 15.58 3.30 3.95
CA SER A 13 14.55 4.26 4.33
C SER A 13 14.64 5.53 3.47
N THR A 14 13.52 5.94 2.88
CA THR A 14 13.27 7.34 2.52
C THR A 14 13.35 8.15 3.81
N THR A 15 14.28 9.10 3.88
CA THR A 15 14.41 10.02 5.02
C THR A 15 13.61 11.27 4.71
N SER A 16 12.82 11.75 5.67
CA SER A 16 11.88 12.87 5.50
C SER A 16 12.43 14.03 4.68
N LEU A 17 11.66 14.45 3.67
CA LEU A 17 11.99 15.62 2.88
C LEU A 17 11.79 16.94 3.63
N LEU A 18 11.38 16.97 4.90
CA LEU A 18 11.06 18.21 5.61
C LEU A 18 11.55 18.20 7.07
N HIS A 19 11.91 19.39 7.58
CA HIS A 19 12.71 19.59 8.79
C HIS A 19 12.02 19.09 10.08
N PRO A 20 12.71 18.38 10.99
CA PRO A 20 12.17 18.07 12.31
C PRO A 20 12.08 19.37 13.15
N SER A 21 10.89 19.81 13.49
CA SER A 21 10.67 21.00 14.32
C SER A 21 11.25 20.82 15.73
N TYR A 22 12.51 21.19 15.94
CA TYR A 22 13.12 21.25 17.27
C TYR A 22 12.73 22.56 17.95
N GLY A 23 11.83 22.48 18.93
CA GLY A 23 11.58 23.56 19.87
C GLY A 23 12.86 23.86 20.69
N ARG A 24 13.45 25.04 20.47
CA ARG A 24 14.51 25.58 21.33
C ARG A 24 13.94 25.90 22.71
N ASN A 25 14.15 25.03 23.70
CA ASN A 25 14.04 25.40 25.11
C ASN A 25 15.44 25.54 25.72
N SER A 26 15.91 26.78 25.78
CA SER A 26 17.02 27.18 26.62
C SER A 26 16.57 27.12 28.09
N ALA A 27 17.21 26.25 28.86
CA ALA A 27 17.05 26.21 30.31
C ALA A 27 17.72 27.42 30.96
N SER A 28 16.98 28.12 31.84
CA SER A 28 17.58 28.81 32.98
C SER A 28 16.75 28.51 34.23
N SER A 29 17.42 27.93 35.21
CA SER A 29 16.95 27.58 36.54
C SER A 29 16.44 28.76 37.36
N THR A 30 15.34 28.58 38.11
CA THR A 30 15.30 28.93 39.55
C THR A 30 14.08 28.30 40.24
N SER A 31 14.35 27.74 41.41
CA SER A 31 13.45 27.07 42.36
C SER A 31 12.67 28.05 43.25
N VAL A 32 11.37 27.85 43.50
CA VAL A 32 10.68 28.19 44.78
C VAL A 32 9.46 27.29 44.98
N ALA A 33 9.24 26.90 46.25
CA ALA A 33 8.25 25.97 46.76
C ALA A 33 6.83 26.56 47.02
N SER A 34 5.85 25.64 47.06
CA SER A 34 4.64 25.57 47.90
C SER A 34 3.85 26.84 48.28
N SER A 35 2.54 26.86 48.00
CA SER A 35 1.46 26.75 49.01
C SER A 35 0.06 27.03 48.42
N GLU A 36 -0.92 26.35 49.00
CA GLU A 36 -2.38 26.33 48.78
C GLU A 36 -3.09 27.69 48.84
N TYR A 37 -4.34 27.73 48.32
CA TYR A 37 -5.58 28.44 48.78
C TYR A 37 -6.56 28.45 47.58
N SER A 38 -7.49 27.49 47.43
CA SER A 38 -8.83 27.32 48.05
C SER A 38 -9.97 28.09 47.37
N ASN A 39 -11.10 27.37 47.22
CA ASN A 39 -12.52 27.79 47.17
C ASN A 39 -13.11 28.13 45.79
N GLU A 40 -13.94 27.24 45.19
CA GLU A 40 -15.40 27.03 45.42
C GLU A 40 -16.21 27.92 44.44
N ILE A 41 -17.18 27.50 43.59
CA ILE A 41 -18.46 26.80 43.83
C ILE A 41 -19.14 26.41 42.48
N GLN A 42 -19.67 25.18 42.46
CA GLN A 42 -20.90 24.61 41.84
C GLN A 42 -21.27 24.79 40.35
N ALA A 43 -21.47 23.64 39.70
CA ALA A 43 -22.59 23.37 38.79
C ALA A 43 -23.36 22.12 39.24
N SER A 44 -24.68 22.16 39.04
CA SER A 44 -25.73 21.29 39.58
C SER A 44 -25.74 19.85 39.05
N LEU A 45 -25.87 18.89 39.98
CA LEU A 45 -26.12 17.47 39.72
C LEU A 45 -27.62 17.19 39.45
N ALA A 46 -27.91 16.61 38.29
CA ALA A 46 -29.11 15.81 38.05
C ALA A 46 -28.75 14.31 38.11
N ARG A 47 -29.62 13.54 38.76
CA ARG A 47 -29.43 12.18 39.27
C ARG A 47 -29.74 11.13 38.20
N ALA A 48 -28.87 10.15 38.00
CA ALA A 48 -29.13 8.90 37.27
C ALA A 48 -29.22 7.72 38.26
N PRO A 49 -30.02 6.67 37.99
CA PRO A 49 -30.11 5.49 38.84
C PRO A 49 -29.12 4.37 38.47
N ASP A 50 -29.02 3.43 39.40
CA ASP A 50 -27.89 2.55 39.69
C ASP A 50 -27.68 1.30 38.79
N SER A 51 -26.38 1.07 38.54
CA SER A 51 -25.60 -0.18 38.54
C SER A 51 -26.20 -1.52 38.06
N ILE A 52 -25.54 -2.09 37.05
CA ILE A 52 -25.36 -3.55 36.91
C ILE A 52 -23.86 -3.86 36.82
N ARG A 53 -23.40 -4.77 37.70
CA ARG A 53 -22.03 -5.25 37.78
C ARG A 53 -21.73 -6.30 36.71
N THR A 54 -20.55 -6.11 36.12
CA THR A 54 -19.72 -6.99 35.28
C THR A 54 -19.44 -8.38 35.86
N VAL A 55 -19.37 -9.41 34.99
CA VAL A 55 -18.20 -10.29 34.89
C VAL A 55 -18.08 -11.01 33.53
N ALA A 56 -16.93 -10.74 32.89
CA ALA A 56 -15.99 -11.61 32.19
C ALA A 56 -16.47 -12.80 31.33
N SER A 57 -16.23 -12.63 30.03
CA SER A 57 -15.99 -13.66 29.01
C SER A 57 -14.65 -14.40 29.22
N LYS A 58 -14.68 -15.73 29.14
CA LYS A 58 -13.51 -16.56 28.81
C LYS A 58 -13.86 -17.38 27.57
N SER A 59 -13.30 -16.97 26.44
CA SER A 59 -13.12 -17.79 25.25
C SER A 59 -11.83 -18.57 25.39
N SER A 60 -11.90 -19.90 25.50
CA SER A 60 -10.78 -20.78 25.15
C SER A 60 -11.23 -21.73 24.06
N LEU A 61 -10.39 -21.76 23.03
CA LEU A 61 -10.43 -22.59 21.84
C LEU A 61 -10.34 -24.09 22.18
N ASN A 62 -10.88 -24.91 21.27
CA ASN A 62 -10.95 -26.38 21.24
C ASN A 62 -12.15 -27.01 21.96
N ASP A 63 -13.18 -27.39 21.20
CA ASP A 63 -13.46 -28.83 21.00
C ASP A 63 -14.58 -29.08 19.97
N SER A 64 -14.24 -29.88 18.96
CA SER A 64 -15.15 -30.48 17.99
C SER A 64 -15.41 -31.94 18.39
N PRO A 65 -16.65 -32.45 18.29
CA PRO A 65 -17.03 -33.74 18.84
C PRO A 65 -16.79 -34.88 17.84
N TYR A 66 -15.57 -35.40 17.76
CA TYR A 66 -15.31 -36.73 17.18
C TYR A 66 -14.33 -37.51 18.06
N SER A 67 -14.79 -38.68 18.51
CA SER A 67 -14.17 -39.56 19.49
C SER A 67 -13.07 -40.44 18.88
N GLY A 68 -11.94 -40.53 19.58
CA GLY A 68 -10.89 -41.53 19.36
C GLY A 68 -10.60 -42.28 20.67
N ALA A 69 -10.79 -43.60 20.65
CA ALA A 69 -10.78 -44.48 21.81
C ALA A 69 -9.37 -44.95 22.24
N THR A 70 -9.37 -45.71 23.35
CA THR A 70 -8.30 -46.54 23.99
C THR A 70 -7.57 -45.83 25.16
N SER A 71 -7.41 -46.39 26.37
CA SER A 71 -7.63 -47.73 26.91
C SER A 71 -7.66 -47.76 28.46
N ASP A 72 -8.63 -48.50 28.99
CA ASP A 72 -8.59 -49.45 30.12
C ASP A 72 -8.46 -49.10 31.63
N ARG A 73 -9.52 -49.58 32.34
CA ARG A 73 -9.64 -50.20 33.69
C ARG A 73 -9.90 -49.32 34.93
N ARG A 74 -11.16 -49.33 35.43
CA ARG A 74 -11.68 -50.24 36.52
C ARG A 74 -13.17 -49.97 36.88
N VAL A 75 -13.96 -51.04 36.79
CA VAL A 75 -15.28 -51.45 37.35
C VAL A 75 -16.04 -50.52 38.35
N ALA A 76 -17.32 -50.18 38.07
CA ALA A 76 -18.54 -50.63 38.81
C ALA A 76 -19.85 -49.88 38.41
N SER A 77 -20.86 -50.66 38.01
CA SER A 77 -22.34 -50.49 38.04
C SER A 77 -23.03 -49.12 37.87
N LEU A 78 -23.90 -49.07 36.84
CA LEU A 78 -24.82 -48.00 36.43
C LEU A 78 -25.98 -47.71 37.40
N ALA A 79 -26.45 -46.45 37.33
CA ALA A 79 -27.52 -45.76 38.07
C ALA A 79 -28.96 -46.24 37.73
N PRO A 80 -29.99 -45.64 38.39
CA PRO A 80 -30.79 -44.70 37.59
C PRO A 80 -31.30 -43.42 38.31
N SER A 81 -31.67 -42.48 37.44
CA SER A 81 -32.21 -41.10 37.57
C SER A 81 -33.59 -40.98 38.24
N MET A 82 -33.88 -39.84 38.92
CA MET A 82 -35.21 -39.18 39.09
C MET A 82 -34.97 -37.70 39.51
N SER A 83 -35.48 -36.67 38.83
CA SER A 83 -36.86 -36.12 38.84
C SER A 83 -37.24 -35.42 40.15
N ASP A 84 -36.97 -34.10 40.24
CA ASP A 84 -37.54 -33.21 41.25
C ASP A 84 -38.02 -31.90 40.60
N LYS A 85 -39.32 -31.84 40.24
CA LYS A 85 -40.13 -30.61 40.17
C LYS A 85 -41.60 -30.94 40.40
N ALA A 86 -41.96 -31.13 41.67
CA ALA A 86 -43.35 -31.15 42.13
C ALA A 86 -43.80 -29.72 42.45
N SER A 87 -44.57 -29.08 41.56
CA SER A 87 -45.32 -27.85 41.88
C SER A 87 -46.58 -27.63 41.03
N PHE A 88 -47.24 -28.72 40.62
CA PHE A 88 -48.64 -28.69 40.20
C PHE A 88 -49.32 -29.94 40.77
N SER A 89 -49.71 -29.91 42.05
CA SER A 89 -50.55 -30.99 42.58
C SER A 89 -51.99 -30.72 42.14
N LEU A 90 -52.42 -31.39 41.08
CA LEU A 90 -53.85 -31.56 40.83
C LEU A 90 -54.48 -32.32 42.02
N SER A 91 -55.78 -32.12 42.26
CA SER A 91 -56.46 -32.81 43.38
C SER A 91 -56.38 -34.34 43.20
N ALA A 92 -56.49 -35.12 44.28
CA ALA A 92 -56.53 -36.58 44.17
C ALA A 92 -57.80 -37.12 43.48
N ASP A 93 -58.76 -36.26 43.15
CA ASP A 93 -59.98 -36.59 42.43
C ASP A 93 -59.85 -36.17 40.95
N PRO A 94 -59.69 -37.13 40.01
CA PRO A 94 -59.53 -36.85 38.58
C PRO A 94 -60.69 -36.07 37.97
N MET A 95 -61.89 -36.12 38.55
CA MET A 95 -63.05 -35.40 38.05
C MET A 95 -62.91 -33.88 38.16
N ALA A 96 -62.04 -33.40 39.05
CA ALA A 96 -61.79 -31.97 39.25
C ALA A 96 -60.77 -31.39 38.26
N TRP A 97 -60.16 -32.22 37.39
CA TRP A 97 -59.09 -31.80 36.47
C TRP A 97 -59.62 -31.18 35.17
N GLY A 98 -60.95 -31.13 35.00
CA GLY A 98 -61.61 -30.51 33.84
C GLY A 98 -61.49 -31.31 32.53
N THR A 99 -60.95 -32.53 32.58
CA THR A 99 -60.81 -33.45 31.44
C THR A 99 -61.97 -34.45 31.41
N ASP A 100 -62.57 -34.67 30.24
CA ASP A 100 -63.61 -35.67 30.04
C ASP A 100 -63.04 -37.08 30.31
N LEU A 101 -63.47 -37.72 31.39
CA LEU A 101 -63.06 -39.08 31.77
C LEU A 101 -63.94 -40.16 31.12
N SER A 102 -64.70 -39.82 30.08
CA SER A 102 -65.48 -40.82 29.34
C SER A 102 -64.55 -41.81 28.64
N LEU A 103 -64.87 -43.11 28.74
CA LEU A 103 -64.17 -44.21 28.04
C LEU A 103 -64.48 -44.21 26.53
N ARG A 104 -64.32 -43.08 25.86
CA ARG A 104 -64.45 -42.98 24.40
C ARG A 104 -63.06 -43.10 23.81
N ALA A 105 -62.91 -44.00 22.85
CA ALA A 105 -61.67 -44.14 22.11
C ALA A 105 -61.35 -42.82 21.39
N GLU A 106 -60.19 -42.22 21.68
CA GLU A 106 -59.71 -41.03 21.00
C GLU A 106 -59.14 -41.40 19.61
N PRO A 107 -59.20 -40.50 18.60
CA PRO A 107 -58.78 -40.81 17.24
C PRO A 107 -57.30 -41.19 17.09
N ASP A 108 -56.45 -40.82 18.05
CA ASP A 108 -55.01 -41.08 18.11
C ASP A 108 -54.62 -42.21 19.07
N ASP A 109 -55.59 -42.89 19.70
CA ASP A 109 -55.35 -44.03 20.58
C ASP A 109 -54.57 -45.17 19.90
N TYR A 110 -54.64 -45.29 18.56
CA TYR A 110 -53.87 -46.27 17.79
C TYR A 110 -52.34 -46.03 17.82
N LEU A 111 -51.92 -44.80 18.16
CA LEU A 111 -50.52 -44.39 18.28
C LEU A 111 -49.96 -44.70 19.68
N HIS A 112 -50.83 -44.73 20.69
CA HIS A 112 -50.44 -44.81 22.11
C HIS A 112 -50.84 -46.12 22.80
N ASN A 113 -51.76 -46.90 22.23
CA ASN A 113 -52.07 -48.24 22.72
C ASN A 113 -51.15 -49.30 22.07
N PRO A 114 -50.37 -50.05 22.86
CA PRO A 114 -49.55 -51.14 22.33
C PRO A 114 -50.48 -52.24 21.78
N ASP A 115 -50.31 -52.61 20.51
CA ASP A 115 -51.03 -53.71 19.87
C ASP A 115 -50.13 -54.95 19.89
N PRO A 116 -50.45 -55.96 20.74
CA PRO A 116 -49.62 -57.16 20.89
C PRO A 116 -49.47 -57.97 19.59
N ARG A 117 -50.28 -57.75 18.56
CA ARG A 117 -50.15 -58.40 17.24
C ARG A 117 -49.30 -57.59 16.27
N ARG A 118 -49.47 -56.26 16.21
CA ARG A 118 -48.64 -55.37 15.39
C ARG A 118 -47.20 -55.31 15.90
N ASP A 119 -47.04 -55.11 17.20
CA ASP A 119 -45.73 -54.90 17.82
C ASP A 119 -44.95 -56.23 17.85
N ARG A 120 -45.62 -57.37 18.01
CA ARG A 120 -45.02 -58.70 17.84
C ARG A 120 -44.60 -58.99 16.39
N LYS A 121 -45.22 -58.38 15.38
CA LYS A 121 -44.88 -58.58 13.96
C LYS A 121 -43.76 -57.66 13.50
N ASN A 122 -43.67 -56.46 14.06
CA ASN A 122 -42.71 -55.43 13.67
C ASN A 122 -41.44 -55.39 14.55
N ASP A 123 -41.53 -55.75 15.84
CA ASP A 123 -40.44 -55.55 16.80
C ASP A 123 -39.72 -56.84 17.25
N LEU A 124 -40.20 -58.02 16.86
CA LEU A 124 -39.52 -59.32 17.12
C LEU A 124 -38.55 -59.74 16.01
N GLY A 125 -38.38 -58.93 14.97
CA GLY A 125 -37.41 -59.19 13.91
C GLY A 125 -36.13 -58.40 14.17
N GLY A 126 -35.05 -59.09 14.52
CA GLY A 126 -33.67 -58.54 14.52
C GLY A 126 -33.16 -58.21 13.11
N SER A 127 -33.94 -57.48 12.33
CA SER A 127 -33.55 -57.00 11.00
C SER A 127 -32.82 -55.68 11.13
N PHE A 128 -31.58 -55.64 10.65
CA PHE A 128 -30.79 -54.41 10.52
C PHE A 128 -31.43 -53.39 9.56
N PHE A 129 -32.35 -53.83 8.70
CA PHE A 129 -33.03 -52.99 7.71
C PHE A 129 -34.46 -52.68 8.15
N THR A 130 -34.62 -51.70 9.03
CA THR A 130 -35.91 -51.09 9.33
C THR A 130 -36.13 -49.87 8.45
N TYR A 131 -37.37 -49.60 8.04
CA TYR A 131 -37.70 -48.41 7.24
C TYR A 131 -37.24 -47.12 7.93
N ARG A 132 -37.36 -47.07 9.27
CA ARG A 132 -36.89 -45.97 10.12
C ARG A 132 -35.36 -45.87 10.17
N GLY A 133 -34.67 -47.01 10.20
CA GLY A 133 -33.20 -47.07 10.11
C GLY A 133 -32.68 -46.60 8.76
N LEU A 134 -33.31 -47.04 7.66
CA LEU A 134 -32.98 -46.64 6.29
C LEU A 134 -33.20 -45.14 6.05
N THR A 135 -34.29 -44.57 6.56
CA THR A 135 -34.56 -43.12 6.42
C THR A 135 -33.60 -42.27 7.23
N ASN A 136 -33.29 -42.66 8.48
CA ASN A 136 -32.32 -41.94 9.29
C ASN A 136 -30.89 -42.05 8.75
N LEU A 137 -30.47 -43.25 8.34
CA LEU A 137 -29.15 -43.47 7.75
C LEU A 137 -29.02 -42.75 6.40
N GLY A 138 -30.08 -42.76 5.58
CA GLY A 138 -30.13 -42.01 4.33
C GLY A 138 -30.00 -40.49 4.54
N CYS A 139 -30.69 -39.94 5.55
CA CYS A 139 -30.56 -38.52 5.90
C CYS A 139 -29.14 -38.17 6.35
N LEU A 140 -28.51 -39.01 7.19
CA LEU A 140 -27.13 -38.81 7.64
C LEU A 140 -26.11 -38.90 6.49
N ILE A 141 -26.30 -39.84 5.56
CA ILE A 141 -25.46 -39.96 4.36
C ILE A 141 -25.59 -38.70 3.50
N LEU A 142 -26.81 -38.19 3.30
CA LEU A 142 -27.06 -37.01 2.49
C LEU A 142 -26.43 -35.75 3.12
N LEU A 143 -26.58 -35.56 4.43
CA LEU A 143 -25.91 -34.49 5.18
C LEU A 143 -24.38 -34.60 5.11
N GLY A 144 -23.84 -35.81 5.24
CA GLY A 144 -22.40 -36.07 5.09
C GLY A 144 -21.90 -35.72 3.69
N ILE A 145 -22.62 -36.11 2.65
CA ILE A 145 -22.29 -35.76 1.26
C ILE A 145 -22.33 -34.24 1.07
N VAL A 146 -23.33 -33.54 1.60
CA VAL A 146 -23.42 -32.07 1.52
C VAL A 146 -22.22 -31.40 2.19
N PHE A 147 -21.83 -31.84 3.39
CA PHE A 147 -20.68 -31.26 4.08
C PHE A 147 -19.35 -31.56 3.39
N VAL A 148 -19.14 -32.81 2.94
CA VAL A 148 -17.93 -33.15 2.18
C VAL A 148 -17.88 -32.38 0.87
N THR A 149 -19.01 -32.23 0.18
CA THR A 149 -19.09 -31.46 -1.06
C THR A 149 -18.86 -29.97 -0.82
N LEU A 150 -19.35 -29.40 0.28
CA LEU A 150 -19.17 -27.98 0.59
C LEU A 150 -17.74 -27.65 1.06
N PHE A 151 -17.15 -28.49 1.90
CA PHE A 151 -15.87 -28.19 2.55
C PHE A 151 -14.64 -28.83 1.90
N ALA A 152 -14.80 -29.92 1.14
CA ALA A 152 -13.71 -30.58 0.41
C ALA A 152 -13.93 -30.59 -1.10
N GLY A 153 -15.16 -30.89 -1.54
CA GLY A 153 -15.53 -30.93 -2.95
C GLY A 153 -15.47 -29.57 -3.62
N TYR A 154 -16.05 -28.53 -3.01
CA TYR A 154 -16.14 -27.19 -3.59
C TYR A 154 -14.75 -26.55 -3.75
N PRO A 155 -13.82 -26.61 -2.76
CA PRO A 155 -12.45 -26.15 -2.98
C PRO A 155 -11.72 -26.91 -4.10
N LEU A 156 -11.87 -28.23 -4.19
CA LEU A 156 -11.23 -29.05 -5.23
C LEU A 156 -11.81 -28.78 -6.62
N ILE A 157 -13.14 -28.76 -6.74
CA ILE A 157 -13.85 -28.45 -7.99
C ILE A 157 -13.45 -27.04 -8.41
N SER A 158 -13.54 -26.04 -7.54
CA SER A 158 -13.09 -24.67 -7.81
C SER A 158 -11.62 -24.63 -8.27
N PHE A 159 -10.73 -25.37 -7.62
CA PHE A 159 -9.32 -25.44 -8.01
C PHE A 159 -9.08 -26.08 -9.39
N PHE A 160 -9.85 -27.10 -9.76
CA PHE A 160 -9.70 -27.81 -11.04
C PHE A 160 -10.55 -27.23 -12.18
N THR A 161 -11.63 -26.51 -11.88
CA THR A 161 -12.48 -25.82 -12.85
C THR A 161 -12.17 -24.34 -12.97
N ARG A 162 -11.20 -23.81 -12.20
CA ARG A 162 -10.70 -22.46 -12.42
C ARG A 162 -10.19 -22.35 -13.85
N THR A 163 -10.85 -21.52 -14.65
CA THR A 163 -10.26 -21.00 -15.85
C THR A 163 -9.22 -20.00 -15.40
N ASN A 164 -7.92 -20.32 -15.54
CA ASN A 164 -6.90 -19.29 -15.48
C ASN A 164 -7.29 -18.24 -16.52
N MET A 165 -7.52 -17.01 -16.10
CA MET A 165 -7.79 -15.92 -17.03
C MET A 165 -6.60 -15.84 -17.98
N SER A 166 -6.83 -16.22 -19.23
CA SER A 166 -5.82 -16.18 -20.26
C SER A 166 -5.58 -14.71 -20.57
N THR A 167 -4.32 -14.30 -20.54
CA THR A 167 -3.91 -12.95 -20.90
C THR A 167 -4.11 -12.63 -22.38
N ASN A 168 -4.57 -13.59 -23.22
CA ASN A 168 -4.79 -13.43 -24.66
C ASN A 168 -3.62 -12.72 -25.40
N GLY A 169 -2.38 -12.90 -24.90
CA GLY A 169 -1.19 -12.26 -25.47
C GLY A 169 -1.00 -10.78 -25.09
N GLY A 170 -1.77 -10.23 -24.16
CA GLY A 170 -1.55 -8.90 -23.56
C GLY A 170 -0.95 -8.98 -22.16
N PHE A 171 -0.28 -7.92 -21.74
CA PHE A 171 0.32 -7.80 -20.42
C PHE A 171 -0.81 -7.43 -19.43
N ASN A 172 -1.16 -8.37 -18.55
CA ASN A 172 -2.23 -8.34 -17.53
C ASN A 172 -3.66 -8.62 -18.02
N LEU A 173 -4.58 -8.70 -17.06
CA LEU A 173 -6.02 -8.94 -17.23
C LEU A 173 -6.73 -7.92 -18.13
N GLY A 174 -6.08 -6.80 -18.43
CA GLY A 174 -6.54 -5.78 -19.38
C GLY A 174 -6.05 -5.93 -20.82
N GLY A 175 -5.17 -6.89 -21.13
CA GLY A 175 -4.80 -7.20 -22.51
C GLY A 175 -3.96 -6.14 -23.24
N ILE A 176 -3.24 -5.25 -22.53
CA ILE A 176 -2.37 -4.25 -23.16
C ILE A 176 -1.18 -4.97 -23.77
N ASN A 177 -1.03 -5.04 -25.09
CA ASN A 177 0.14 -5.66 -25.71
C ASN A 177 1.38 -4.72 -25.68
N ALA A 178 2.58 -5.23 -26.01
CA ALA A 178 3.85 -4.46 -26.02
C ALA A 178 3.85 -3.25 -26.98
N SER A 179 2.80 -3.08 -27.78
CA SER A 179 2.60 -1.94 -28.67
C SER A 179 1.53 -0.95 -28.18
N GLY A 180 1.02 -1.10 -26.96
CA GLY A 180 0.02 -0.21 -26.37
C GLY A 180 -1.38 -0.35 -26.96
N GLN A 181 -1.66 -1.41 -27.74
CA GLN A 181 -3.01 -1.68 -28.26
C GLN A 181 -3.80 -2.50 -27.25
N ILE A 182 -5.08 -2.15 -27.07
CA ILE A 182 -5.96 -2.73 -26.04
C ILE A 182 -7.26 -3.24 -26.67
N PRO A 183 -7.73 -4.45 -26.32
CA PRO A 183 -9.08 -4.91 -26.61
C PRO A 183 -10.13 -4.03 -25.91
N THR A 184 -11.25 -3.71 -26.56
CA THR A 184 -12.39 -3.07 -25.88
C THR A 184 -12.91 -3.97 -24.77
N MET A 185 -12.65 -3.61 -23.50
CA MET A 185 -13.13 -4.35 -22.34
C MET A 185 -14.57 -3.95 -21.98
N PRO A 186 -15.49 -4.91 -21.77
CA PRO A 186 -16.82 -4.61 -21.24
C PRO A 186 -16.71 -4.02 -19.82
N GLY A 187 -17.41 -2.92 -19.53
CA GLY A 187 -17.54 -2.38 -18.16
C GLY A 187 -16.78 -1.09 -17.84
N ASN A 188 -16.52 -0.21 -18.83
CA ASN A 188 -15.80 1.05 -18.64
C ASN A 188 -14.33 0.87 -18.18
N PHE A 189 -13.63 -0.06 -18.81
CA PHE A 189 -12.23 -0.35 -18.50
C PHE A 189 -11.28 0.04 -19.63
N GLY A 190 -11.65 1.00 -20.50
CA GLY A 190 -10.70 1.56 -21.47
C GLY A 190 -9.56 2.33 -20.78
N LEU A 191 -8.51 2.69 -21.51
CA LEU A 191 -7.48 3.61 -20.97
C LEU A 191 -8.08 4.96 -20.62
N ILE A 192 -9.01 5.42 -21.46
CA ILE A 192 -9.79 6.62 -21.22
C ILE A 192 -11.11 6.16 -20.64
N ASP A 193 -11.40 6.59 -19.42
CA ASP A 193 -12.69 6.42 -18.78
C ASP A 193 -13.79 7.03 -19.67
N LEU A 194 -14.84 6.26 -19.94
CA LEU A 194 -15.98 6.66 -20.76
C LEU A 194 -16.77 7.83 -20.16
N GLU A 195 -16.64 8.06 -18.85
CA GLU A 195 -17.24 9.17 -18.13
C GLU A 195 -16.35 10.43 -18.12
N THR A 196 -15.12 10.37 -18.66
CA THR A 196 -14.29 11.57 -18.82
C THR A 196 -14.97 12.55 -19.79
N PRO A 197 -15.22 13.81 -19.37
CA PRO A 197 -15.80 14.82 -20.24
C PRO A 197 -14.93 15.12 -21.47
N GLN A 198 -15.56 15.34 -22.63
CA GLN A 198 -14.86 15.55 -23.90
C GLN A 198 -13.96 16.79 -23.91
N GLU A 199 -14.31 17.82 -23.14
CA GLU A 199 -13.49 19.02 -22.92
C GLU A 199 -12.14 18.73 -22.26
N HIS A 200 -11.98 17.56 -21.64
CA HIS A 200 -10.75 17.11 -20.98
C HIS A 200 -9.94 16.12 -21.84
N TYR A 201 -10.28 15.94 -23.12
CA TYR A 201 -9.51 15.04 -24.01
C TYR A 201 -8.22 15.68 -24.51
N THR A 202 -8.08 16.98 -24.35
CA THR A 202 -6.91 17.76 -24.75
C THR A 202 -6.48 18.69 -23.64
N TYR A 203 -5.18 18.91 -23.52
CA TYR A 203 -4.60 19.86 -22.58
C TYR A 203 -3.49 20.64 -23.27
N THR A 204 -3.19 21.87 -22.81
CA THR A 204 -2.06 22.65 -23.35
C THR A 204 -0.88 22.55 -22.39
N SER A 205 0.32 22.25 -22.91
CA SER A 205 1.54 22.14 -22.12
C SER A 205 1.77 23.35 -21.22
N TYR A 206 2.11 23.10 -19.95
CA TYR A 206 2.54 24.13 -19.00
C TYR A 206 3.92 24.70 -19.37
N ARG A 207 4.76 23.95 -20.08
CA ARG A 207 6.12 24.38 -20.42
C ARG A 207 6.15 25.53 -21.41
N ASP A 208 5.33 25.46 -22.46
CA ASP A 208 5.36 26.40 -23.59
C ASP A 208 4.01 27.07 -23.89
N ASN A 209 2.92 26.67 -23.22
CA ASN A 209 1.57 27.17 -23.43
C ASN A 209 1.09 27.11 -24.90
N SER A 210 1.63 26.17 -25.70
CA SER A 210 1.34 26.06 -27.13
C SER A 210 1.25 24.63 -27.64
N THR A 211 2.01 23.70 -27.06
CA THR A 211 1.98 22.29 -27.42
C THR A 211 0.68 21.66 -26.93
N GLU A 212 -0.13 21.19 -27.88
CA GLU A 212 -1.37 20.48 -27.60
C GLU A 212 -1.07 19.03 -27.24
N MET A 213 -1.48 18.63 -26.04
CA MET A 213 -1.41 17.26 -25.54
C MET A 213 -2.77 16.58 -25.64
N GLN A 214 -2.76 15.27 -25.87
CA GLN A 214 -3.96 14.44 -25.87
C GLN A 214 -4.02 13.59 -24.60
N LEU A 215 -5.24 13.34 -24.11
CA LEU A 215 -5.50 12.42 -23.03
C LEU A 215 -5.14 10.99 -23.47
N VAL A 216 -4.31 10.31 -22.69
CA VAL A 216 -3.85 8.93 -22.95
C VAL A 216 -4.28 7.94 -21.86
N PHE A 217 -4.66 8.46 -20.68
CA PHE A 217 -5.25 7.67 -19.61
C PHE A 217 -6.12 8.55 -18.71
N SER A 218 -7.25 8.03 -18.26
CA SER A 218 -8.07 8.65 -17.22
C SER A 218 -8.81 7.60 -16.38
N ASP A 219 -9.03 7.94 -15.12
CA ASP A 219 -9.98 7.28 -14.24
C ASP A 219 -10.73 8.36 -13.45
N GLU A 220 -12.05 8.41 -13.59
CA GLU A 220 -12.93 9.41 -12.96
C GLU A 220 -13.58 8.86 -11.68
N PHE A 221 -13.33 7.61 -11.31
CA PHE A 221 -13.81 6.98 -10.06
C PHE A 221 -15.33 7.11 -9.78
N ASN A 222 -16.14 7.32 -10.82
CA ASN A 222 -17.58 7.58 -10.72
C ASN A 222 -18.42 6.37 -10.32
N THR A 223 -17.93 5.16 -10.57
CA THR A 223 -18.60 3.92 -10.18
C THR A 223 -18.37 3.64 -8.70
N ASP A 224 -19.42 3.79 -7.88
CA ASP A 224 -19.39 3.52 -6.44
C ASP A 224 -19.11 2.04 -6.10
N GLY A 225 -18.40 1.83 -4.99
CA GLY A 225 -18.18 0.51 -4.40
C GLY A 225 -17.14 -0.34 -5.11
N ARG A 226 -16.27 0.25 -5.95
CA ARG A 226 -15.12 -0.46 -6.52
C ARG A 226 -14.23 -0.96 -5.38
N THR A 227 -13.71 -2.16 -5.57
CA THR A 227 -12.69 -2.78 -4.74
C THR A 227 -11.39 -2.85 -5.52
N PHE A 228 -10.27 -2.84 -4.80
CA PHE A 228 -8.94 -2.80 -5.39
C PHE A 228 -8.07 -3.94 -4.88
N TYR A 229 -8.68 -5.07 -4.49
CA TYR A 229 -7.90 -6.27 -4.18
C TYR A 229 -7.17 -6.76 -5.43
N PRO A 230 -6.10 -7.56 -5.28
CA PRO A 230 -5.37 -8.11 -6.42
C PRO A 230 -6.30 -8.82 -7.42
N GLY A 231 -6.36 -8.28 -8.63
CA GLY A 231 -7.19 -8.79 -9.73
C GLY A 231 -8.59 -8.20 -9.88
N ASP A 232 -9.07 -7.36 -8.94
CA ASP A 232 -10.42 -6.77 -9.01
C ASP A 232 -10.52 -5.62 -10.03
N ASP A 233 -9.43 -4.89 -10.22
CA ASP A 233 -9.36 -3.73 -11.11
C ASP A 233 -8.22 -3.91 -12.15
N PRO A 234 -8.45 -3.56 -13.44
CA PRO A 234 -7.47 -3.78 -14.50
C PRO A 234 -6.27 -2.84 -14.42
N TYR A 235 -6.39 -1.67 -13.78
CA TYR A 235 -5.33 -0.66 -13.72
C TYR A 235 -4.80 -0.47 -12.31
N TRP A 236 -5.65 -0.51 -11.30
CA TRP A 236 -5.28 -0.23 -9.92
C TRP A 236 -5.16 -1.51 -9.09
N GLU A 237 -4.25 -1.52 -8.13
CA GLU A 237 -4.12 -2.60 -7.14
C GLU A 237 -3.69 -2.04 -5.79
N ALA A 238 -4.46 -2.33 -4.75
CA ALA A 238 -4.14 -2.00 -3.37
C ALA A 238 -3.22 -3.04 -2.75
N VAL A 239 -2.23 -2.58 -1.98
CA VAL A 239 -1.28 -3.46 -1.28
C VAL A 239 -1.83 -3.89 0.08
N ASN A 240 -1.37 -5.05 0.54
CA ASN A 240 -1.64 -5.57 1.88
C ASN A 240 -0.30 -5.82 2.59
N LEU A 241 0.24 -4.79 3.26
CA LEU A 241 1.58 -4.82 3.87
C LEU A 241 1.76 -3.74 4.95
N HIS A 242 2.76 -3.92 5.80
CA HIS A 242 3.33 -2.84 6.61
C HIS A 242 4.40 -2.13 5.79
N TYR A 243 4.25 -0.83 5.58
CA TYR A 243 5.23 -0.02 4.85
C TYR A 243 6.37 0.37 5.79
N TRP A 244 7.26 -0.60 6.03
CA TRP A 244 8.32 -0.51 7.03
C TRP A 244 9.43 0.46 6.62
N GLN A 245 9.59 0.75 5.31
CA GLN A 245 10.64 1.62 4.77
C GLN A 245 10.63 3.00 5.43
N THR A 246 9.47 3.47 5.85
CA THR A 246 9.28 4.73 6.56
C THR A 246 8.82 4.55 8.00
N ASN A 247 8.85 3.33 8.55
CA ASN A 247 8.32 3.04 9.88
C ASN A 247 6.87 3.52 10.06
N ASN A 248 6.01 3.21 9.09
CA ASN A 248 4.61 3.65 9.17
C ASN A 248 3.91 3.11 10.42
N LEU A 249 3.02 3.92 10.99
CA LEU A 249 2.26 3.56 12.19
C LEU A 249 1.05 2.68 11.86
N GLU A 250 0.63 2.69 10.60
CA GLU A 250 -0.49 1.92 10.07
C GLU A 250 -0.07 0.69 9.27
N TRP A 251 -0.99 -0.27 9.19
CA TRP A 251 -0.98 -1.30 8.17
C TRP A 251 -1.73 -0.81 6.92
N TYR A 252 -1.18 -1.01 5.72
CA TYR A 252 -1.92 -0.79 4.48
C TYR A 252 -2.77 -2.01 4.15
N ASP A 253 -4.09 -1.81 4.04
CA ASP A 253 -5.05 -2.85 3.77
C ASP A 253 -5.96 -2.45 2.59
N PRO A 254 -6.26 -3.33 1.62
CA PRO A 254 -7.15 -3.02 0.51
C PRO A 254 -8.55 -2.57 0.94
N SER A 255 -9.04 -3.01 2.12
CA SER A 255 -10.34 -2.57 2.66
C SER A 255 -10.39 -1.09 3.07
N ALA A 256 -9.24 -0.42 3.15
CA ALA A 256 -9.16 1.02 3.40
C ALA A 256 -9.42 1.87 2.15
N ILE A 257 -9.57 1.24 0.98
CA ILE A 257 -9.68 1.90 -0.31
C ILE A 257 -10.96 1.46 -1.01
N THR A 258 -11.77 2.42 -1.43
CA THR A 258 -12.97 2.18 -2.23
C THR A 258 -13.36 3.43 -2.99
N THR A 259 -14.26 3.33 -3.96
CA THR A 259 -14.90 4.49 -4.58
C THR A 259 -16.25 4.78 -3.95
N LYS A 260 -16.55 6.07 -3.75
CA LYS A 260 -17.83 6.52 -3.22
C LYS A 260 -18.09 7.97 -3.57
N ASN A 261 -19.31 8.26 -4.00
CA ASN A 261 -19.79 9.61 -4.36
C ASN A 261 -18.92 10.29 -5.44
N GLY A 262 -18.50 9.55 -6.47
CA GLY A 262 -17.71 10.13 -7.56
C GLY A 262 -16.24 10.34 -7.22
N SER A 263 -15.68 9.58 -6.27
CA SER A 263 -14.28 9.72 -5.90
C SER A 263 -13.72 8.43 -5.33
N LEU A 264 -12.44 8.23 -5.53
CA LEU A 264 -11.63 7.28 -4.80
C LEU A 264 -11.36 7.79 -3.39
N LEU A 265 -11.62 6.98 -2.38
CA LEU A 265 -11.38 7.30 -0.97
C LEU A 265 -10.31 6.37 -0.40
N ILE A 266 -9.19 6.94 0.06
CA ILE A 266 -8.18 6.24 0.85
C ILE A 266 -8.35 6.67 2.30
N THR A 267 -8.74 5.74 3.17
CA THR A 267 -9.18 6.05 4.54
C THR A 267 -8.17 5.59 5.58
N MET A 268 -7.76 6.51 6.45
CA MET A 268 -7.00 6.22 7.66
C MET A 268 -7.95 6.04 8.84
N SER A 269 -7.80 4.93 9.57
CA SER A 269 -8.65 4.57 10.72
C SER A 269 -7.83 4.10 11.91
N ARG A 270 -8.27 4.43 13.13
CA ARG A 270 -7.78 3.80 14.36
C ARG A 270 -8.40 2.40 14.48
N LYS A 271 -7.62 1.38 14.15
CA LYS A 271 -8.07 -0.02 14.07
C LYS A 271 -6.91 -0.93 14.45
N GLU A 272 -7.10 -1.73 15.49
CA GLU A 272 -6.14 -2.75 15.89
C GLU A 272 -6.07 -3.86 14.83
N THR A 273 -4.92 -3.99 14.18
CA THR A 273 -4.70 -4.97 13.10
C THR A 273 -3.20 -5.25 12.95
N HIS A 274 -2.82 -6.50 12.69
CA HIS A 274 -1.42 -6.91 12.46
C HIS A 274 -0.41 -6.41 13.52
N ASN A 275 -0.83 -6.27 14.79
CA ASN A 275 -0.05 -5.69 15.91
C ASN A 275 0.27 -4.19 15.76
N LEU A 276 -0.47 -3.47 14.93
CA LEU A 276 -0.46 -2.02 14.79
C LEU A 276 -1.82 -1.43 15.19
N HIS A 277 -1.83 -0.15 15.51
CA HIS A 277 -3.01 0.55 16.06
C HIS A 277 -3.83 1.30 14.99
N PHE A 278 -3.35 1.31 13.75
CA PHE A 278 -3.95 2.05 12.64
C PHE A 278 -4.01 1.20 11.37
N GLN A 279 -4.99 1.51 10.53
CA GLN A 279 -5.12 0.97 9.19
C GLN A 279 -5.24 2.13 8.21
N GLY A 280 -4.42 2.13 7.16
CA GLY A 280 -4.49 3.05 6.03
C GLY A 280 -4.57 2.29 4.71
N GLY A 281 -4.33 2.99 3.60
CA GLY A 281 -4.30 2.37 2.27
C GLY A 281 -3.18 2.93 1.39
N MET A 282 -2.65 2.06 0.53
CA MET A 282 -1.79 2.38 -0.59
C MET A 282 -2.25 1.56 -1.79
N MET A 283 -2.35 2.19 -2.95
CA MET A 283 -2.60 1.51 -4.22
C MET A 283 -1.65 2.02 -5.30
N SER A 284 -1.50 1.22 -6.35
CA SER A 284 -0.66 1.57 -7.48
C SER A 284 -1.18 1.03 -8.79
N THR A 285 -0.65 1.57 -9.89
CA THR A 285 -0.80 0.99 -11.23
C THR A 285 0.38 0.11 -11.62
N TRP A 286 1.16 -0.37 -10.65
CA TRP A 286 2.41 -1.11 -10.89
C TRP A 286 2.19 -2.25 -11.86
N ASN A 287 3.03 -2.28 -12.90
CA ASN A 287 3.00 -3.24 -13.99
C ASN A 287 1.65 -3.32 -14.74
N LYS A 288 0.65 -2.47 -14.46
CA LYS A 288 -0.67 -2.44 -15.12
C LYS A 288 -0.80 -1.26 -16.07
N PHE A 289 -0.59 -0.04 -15.58
CA PHE A 289 -0.50 1.17 -16.39
C PHE A 289 0.79 1.92 -16.04
N CYS A 290 1.56 2.24 -17.06
CA CYS A 290 2.78 3.03 -16.95
C CYS A 290 2.86 4.03 -18.10
N PHE A 291 3.57 5.13 -17.88
CA PHE A 291 3.76 6.19 -18.89
C PHE A 291 5.19 6.74 -18.81
N THR A 292 5.68 7.27 -19.94
CA THR A 292 7.01 7.91 -20.01
C THR A 292 6.87 9.29 -20.64
N GLY A 293 7.21 10.34 -19.90
CA GLY A 293 6.98 11.73 -20.29
C GLY A 293 5.51 12.15 -20.32
N GLY A 294 5.28 13.46 -20.44
CA GLY A 294 3.95 14.06 -20.53
C GLY A 294 3.51 14.72 -19.23
N LEU A 295 2.20 14.94 -19.11
CA LEU A 295 1.55 15.63 -18.01
C LEU A 295 0.65 14.66 -17.26
N ILE A 296 0.83 14.53 -15.94
CA ILE A 296 -0.11 13.87 -15.04
C ILE A 296 -0.75 14.91 -14.13
N LEU A 297 -2.07 14.87 -14.05
CA LEU A 297 -2.87 15.70 -13.15
C LEU A 297 -3.77 14.80 -12.29
N THR A 298 -3.99 15.21 -11.04
CA THR A 298 -4.93 14.59 -10.11
C THR A 298 -5.70 15.67 -9.35
N SER A 299 -7.00 15.43 -9.12
CA SER A 299 -7.89 16.33 -8.37
C SER A 299 -8.16 15.74 -6.99
N VAL A 300 -7.68 16.41 -5.94
CA VAL A 300 -7.55 15.83 -4.61
C VAL A 300 -8.14 16.71 -3.51
N VAL A 301 -8.83 16.07 -2.56
CA VAL A 301 -9.10 16.59 -1.21
C VAL A 301 -8.10 15.95 -0.25
N LEU A 302 -7.27 16.76 0.41
CA LEU A 302 -6.31 16.29 1.40
C LEU A 302 -7.05 15.80 2.68
N PRO A 303 -6.52 14.82 3.41
CA PRO A 303 -7.15 14.29 4.63
C PRO A 303 -7.05 15.27 5.80
N GLY A 304 -7.90 15.08 6.81
CA GLY A 304 -7.84 15.83 8.05
C GLY A 304 -8.16 17.32 7.89
N VAL A 305 -7.43 18.15 8.63
CA VAL A 305 -7.53 19.62 8.65
C VAL A 305 -6.17 20.25 8.36
N ASN A 306 -6.15 21.50 7.94
CA ASN A 306 -4.97 22.20 7.44
C ASN A 306 -4.02 22.75 8.52
N ASN A 307 -4.13 22.30 9.77
CA ASN A 307 -3.38 22.82 10.91
C ASN A 307 -3.06 21.78 12.00
N VAL A 308 -3.25 20.48 11.73
CA VAL A 308 -2.90 19.38 12.64
C VAL A 308 -1.90 18.44 11.97
N VAL A 309 -0.73 18.29 12.58
CA VAL A 309 0.40 17.51 12.02
C VAL A 309 0.17 16.00 12.18
N GLY A 310 0.73 15.21 11.25
CA GLY A 310 0.91 13.76 11.43
C GLY A 310 0.37 12.87 10.32
N LEU A 311 -0.59 13.34 9.52
CA LEU A 311 -1.02 12.63 8.31
C LEU A 311 -0.06 12.92 7.16
N TRP A 312 0.27 11.89 6.39
CA TRP A 312 1.16 11.94 5.24
C TRP A 312 0.46 11.33 4.01
N PRO A 313 -0.44 12.08 3.36
CA PRO A 313 -1.00 11.74 2.05
C PRO A 313 0.03 11.99 0.95
N ALA A 314 0.08 11.09 -0.04
CA ALA A 314 0.92 11.28 -1.22
C ALA A 314 0.26 10.73 -2.49
N VAL A 315 0.54 11.40 -3.60
CA VAL A 315 0.37 10.87 -4.95
C VAL A 315 1.70 11.08 -5.68
N TRP A 316 2.22 10.02 -6.27
CA TRP A 316 3.59 9.98 -6.74
C TRP A 316 3.75 8.90 -7.80
N THR A 317 4.94 8.85 -8.41
CA THR A 317 5.24 7.89 -9.47
C THR A 317 6.60 7.26 -9.26
N MET A 318 6.74 6.01 -9.67
CA MET A 318 8.01 5.28 -9.59
C MET A 318 8.28 4.48 -10.87
N GLY A 319 9.55 4.28 -11.22
CA GLY A 319 9.95 3.42 -12.34
C GLY A 319 9.56 1.95 -12.13
N ASN A 320 9.00 1.32 -13.17
CA ASN A 320 8.34 0.01 -13.09
C ASN A 320 9.26 -1.18 -12.74
N LEU A 321 10.59 -1.02 -12.81
CA LEU A 321 11.55 -2.04 -12.38
C LEU A 321 11.65 -2.21 -10.86
N GLY A 322 11.06 -1.31 -10.07
CA GLY A 322 10.89 -1.43 -8.63
C GLY A 322 9.40 -1.43 -8.25
N ARG A 323 9.06 -2.02 -7.11
CA ARG A 323 7.69 -1.99 -6.56
C ARG A 323 7.71 -1.43 -5.15
N ALA A 324 7.01 -0.32 -4.93
CA ALA A 324 6.93 0.34 -3.63
C ALA A 324 6.39 -0.62 -2.56
N GLY A 325 7.03 -0.63 -1.39
CA GLY A 325 6.73 -1.56 -0.30
C GLY A 325 7.47 -2.91 -0.40
N TYR A 326 8.16 -3.22 -1.50
CA TYR A 326 8.87 -4.49 -1.70
C TYR A 326 10.39 -4.26 -1.75
N GLY A 327 11.04 -4.32 -0.58
CA GLY A 327 12.44 -3.91 -0.39
C GLY A 327 13.46 -4.61 -1.31
N ALA A 328 13.35 -5.93 -1.50
CA ALA A 328 14.23 -6.66 -2.40
C ALA A 328 14.14 -6.15 -3.85
N SER A 329 12.96 -5.76 -4.32
CA SER A 329 12.82 -5.18 -5.67
C SER A 329 13.51 -3.81 -5.78
N LEU A 330 13.57 -3.04 -4.70
CA LEU A 330 14.07 -1.67 -4.65
C LEU A 330 15.58 -1.55 -4.37
N GLU A 331 16.18 -2.54 -3.70
CA GLU A 331 17.60 -2.50 -3.33
C GLU A 331 18.52 -2.39 -4.57
N GLY A 332 19.22 -1.25 -4.66
CA GLY A 332 20.08 -0.90 -5.80
C GLY A 332 19.33 -0.46 -7.06
N MET A 333 18.01 -0.27 -6.98
CA MET A 333 17.17 0.26 -8.07
C MET A 333 16.69 1.66 -7.75
N TRP A 334 16.09 1.85 -6.58
CA TRP A 334 15.65 3.15 -6.11
C TRP A 334 16.79 3.85 -5.35
N PRO A 335 16.97 5.18 -5.48
CA PRO A 335 16.28 6.13 -6.36
C PRO A 335 17.09 6.44 -7.63
N TYR A 336 17.76 5.45 -8.23
CA TYR A 336 18.66 5.72 -9.36
C TYR A 336 17.90 6.23 -10.59
N THR A 337 18.51 7.18 -11.29
CA THR A 337 18.25 7.50 -12.69
C THR A 337 19.60 7.82 -13.30
N TYR A 338 20.28 6.77 -13.78
CA TYR A 338 21.71 6.87 -14.08
C TYR A 338 22.12 5.90 -15.18
N ASP A 339 22.72 6.44 -16.24
CA ASP A 339 23.15 5.73 -17.44
C ASP A 339 24.63 6.01 -17.78
N ALA A 340 25.47 5.98 -16.75
CA ALA A 340 26.91 6.15 -16.84
C ALA A 340 27.63 5.00 -16.16
N CYS A 341 28.87 4.75 -16.57
CA CYS A 341 29.73 3.76 -15.92
C CYS A 341 30.92 4.45 -15.24
N ASP A 342 30.71 4.83 -13.99
CA ASP A 342 31.68 5.47 -13.10
C ASP A 342 31.37 5.14 -11.63
N VAL A 343 32.01 5.84 -10.69
CA VAL A 343 31.89 5.60 -9.24
C VAL A 343 30.45 5.74 -8.71
N GLY A 344 29.58 6.47 -9.42
CA GLY A 344 28.17 6.62 -9.06
C GLY A 344 27.40 5.30 -9.01
N THR A 345 27.88 4.29 -9.74
CA THR A 345 27.28 2.95 -9.77
C THR A 345 27.79 2.04 -8.64
N ALA A 346 28.86 2.42 -7.97
CA ALA A 346 29.53 1.61 -6.96
C ALA A 346 28.85 1.71 -5.58
N PRO A 347 29.00 0.69 -4.71
CA PRO A 347 28.53 0.76 -3.32
C PRO A 347 29.04 2.00 -2.60
N ASN A 348 28.17 2.66 -1.85
CA ASN A 348 28.42 3.90 -1.13
C ASN A 348 28.93 5.05 -2.01
N GLN A 349 28.79 4.95 -3.34
CA GLN A 349 29.43 5.89 -4.28
C GLN A 349 30.95 5.97 -4.08
N THR A 350 31.59 4.83 -3.76
CA THR A 350 33.03 4.78 -3.56
C THR A 350 33.69 3.55 -4.19
N HIS A 351 34.96 3.69 -4.55
CA HIS A 351 35.86 2.59 -4.88
C HIS A 351 37.22 2.85 -4.24
N ASN A 352 37.69 1.91 -3.40
CA ASN A 352 38.91 2.07 -2.60
C ASN A 352 38.91 3.35 -1.72
N ASN A 353 37.77 3.69 -1.13
CA ASN A 353 37.53 4.91 -0.33
C ASN A 353 37.69 6.24 -1.11
N LEU A 354 37.58 6.19 -2.45
CA LEU A 354 37.56 7.36 -3.31
C LEU A 354 36.21 7.46 -4.04
N PRO A 355 35.74 8.68 -4.37
CA PRO A 355 36.34 9.97 -4.04
C PRO A 355 36.21 10.29 -2.55
N ALA A 356 37.20 10.99 -1.98
CA ALA A 356 37.21 11.33 -0.56
C ALA A 356 35.98 12.15 -0.13
N ALA A 357 35.46 13.00 -1.02
CA ALA A 357 34.27 13.79 -0.78
C ALA A 357 32.99 12.94 -0.59
N ALA A 358 32.94 11.69 -1.07
CA ALA A 358 31.82 10.79 -0.81
C ALA A 358 31.90 10.11 0.59
N THR A 359 33.01 10.30 1.31
CA THR A 359 33.26 9.69 2.63
C THR A 359 33.10 10.66 3.80
N VAL A 360 32.90 11.95 3.52
CA VAL A 360 32.80 13.02 4.52
C VAL A 360 31.72 14.00 4.12
N ASN A 361 31.21 14.78 5.09
CA ASN A 361 30.23 15.85 4.87
C ASN A 361 28.90 15.41 4.21
N GLY A 362 28.63 14.10 4.18
CA GLY A 362 27.34 13.53 3.80
C GLY A 362 26.36 13.51 4.97
N ASP A 363 25.67 12.38 5.15
CA ASP A 363 24.64 12.23 6.18
C ASP A 363 25.27 12.06 7.60
N PRO A 364 24.95 12.93 8.57
CA PRO A 364 25.42 12.78 9.94
C PRO A 364 24.97 11.48 10.63
N SER A 365 23.83 10.92 10.23
CA SER A 365 23.33 9.63 10.73
C SER A 365 24.08 8.42 10.18
N ALA A 366 24.89 8.62 9.14
CA ALA A 366 25.74 7.62 8.49
C ALA A 366 27.23 7.96 8.63
N ASP A 367 27.63 8.51 9.78
CA ASP A 367 29.02 8.90 10.09
C ASP A 367 29.66 9.87 9.06
N GLY A 368 28.83 10.67 8.38
CA GLY A 368 29.27 11.63 7.36
C GLY A 368 29.50 11.02 5.98
N ALA A 369 29.17 9.74 5.76
CA ALA A 369 29.18 9.14 4.44
C ALA A 369 28.10 9.78 3.54
N LEU A 370 28.43 9.98 2.26
CA LEU A 370 27.49 10.54 1.30
C LEU A 370 26.41 9.54 0.92
N SER A 371 26.76 8.26 0.75
CA SER A 371 25.81 7.23 0.34
C SER A 371 26.01 5.94 1.14
N TYR A 372 24.87 5.29 1.42
CA TYR A 372 24.75 3.91 1.92
C TYR A 372 24.02 3.01 0.91
N LEU A 373 23.83 3.49 -0.32
CA LEU A 373 23.26 2.67 -1.38
C LEU A 373 24.23 1.53 -1.74
N PRO A 374 23.72 0.33 -2.06
CA PRO A 374 24.54 -0.85 -2.38
C PRO A 374 25.21 -0.77 -3.76
N GLY A 375 25.11 0.37 -4.45
CA GLY A 375 25.41 0.54 -5.87
C GLY A 375 24.18 0.34 -6.74
N GLN A 376 24.27 0.74 -8.00
CA GLN A 376 23.19 0.55 -8.96
C GLN A 376 23.20 -0.89 -9.46
N ARG A 377 22.12 -1.64 -9.18
CA ARG A 377 22.00 -3.07 -9.49
C ARG A 377 22.02 -3.34 -10.98
N LEU A 378 21.27 -2.54 -11.74
CA LEU A 378 21.21 -2.61 -13.19
C LEU A 378 21.98 -1.44 -13.80
N SER A 379 23.27 -1.36 -13.49
CA SER A 379 24.11 -0.27 -13.98
C SER A 379 24.57 -0.48 -15.42
N ARG A 380 24.99 0.60 -16.08
CA ARG A 380 25.72 0.53 -17.35
C ARG A 380 27.04 -0.24 -17.25
N CYS A 381 27.62 -0.33 -16.06
CA CYS A 381 28.83 -1.12 -15.80
C CYS A 381 28.59 -2.63 -15.72
N THR A 382 27.35 -3.12 -15.83
CA THR A 382 27.05 -4.55 -15.72
C THR A 382 27.86 -5.36 -16.73
N CYS A 383 28.59 -6.39 -16.27
CA CYS A 383 29.41 -7.23 -17.14
C CYS A 383 28.55 -7.96 -18.20
N PRO A 384 29.07 -8.15 -19.43
CA PRO A 384 28.36 -8.90 -20.45
C PRO A 384 27.98 -10.31 -19.98
N GLY A 385 26.70 -10.68 -20.16
CA GLY A 385 26.17 -11.99 -19.77
C GLY A 385 25.63 -12.09 -18.34
N GLU A 386 25.74 -11.03 -17.54
CA GLU A 386 25.03 -10.92 -16.27
C GLU A 386 23.54 -10.58 -16.50
N SER A 387 22.70 -10.79 -15.48
CA SER A 387 21.27 -10.51 -15.56
C SER A 387 21.00 -9.01 -15.67
N HIS A 388 20.41 -8.59 -16.79
CA HIS A 388 20.09 -7.19 -17.07
C HIS A 388 18.96 -7.09 -18.14
N PRO A 389 17.92 -6.26 -17.96
CA PRO A 389 16.79 -6.16 -18.91
C PRO A 389 17.17 -5.53 -20.26
N GLY A 390 18.27 -4.79 -20.30
CA GLY A 390 18.69 -4.03 -21.49
C GLY A 390 17.97 -2.69 -21.60
N PRO A 391 17.99 -2.03 -22.77
CA PRO A 391 18.70 -2.45 -23.98
C PRO A 391 20.23 -2.25 -23.84
N ILE A 392 20.96 -2.47 -24.94
CA ILE A 392 22.41 -2.34 -25.01
C ILE A 392 22.74 -1.14 -25.90
N HIS A 393 23.62 -0.26 -25.44
CA HIS A 393 24.18 0.87 -26.18
C HIS A 393 24.98 0.39 -27.39
N SER A 394 25.23 1.29 -28.34
CA SER A 394 26.04 0.97 -29.53
C SER A 394 27.48 0.56 -29.22
N ASP A 395 28.00 0.92 -28.04
CA ASP A 395 29.33 0.54 -27.55
C ASP A 395 29.38 -0.85 -26.90
N GLY A 396 28.23 -1.53 -26.79
CA GLY A 396 28.11 -2.86 -26.17
C GLY A 396 27.87 -2.85 -24.67
N SER A 397 27.84 -1.69 -24.01
CA SER A 397 27.44 -1.55 -22.61
C SER A 397 25.91 -1.57 -22.46
N TYR A 398 25.41 -2.00 -21.31
CA TYR A 398 23.97 -1.93 -21.04
C TYR A 398 23.53 -0.47 -20.83
N VAL A 399 22.29 -0.13 -21.17
CA VAL A 399 21.67 1.09 -20.63
C VAL A 399 21.54 0.94 -19.12
N GLY A 400 21.91 1.94 -18.34
CA GLY A 400 21.67 1.94 -16.90
C GLY A 400 20.18 2.05 -16.59
N ARG A 401 19.66 1.11 -15.81
CA ARG A 401 18.24 0.94 -15.49
C ARG A 401 18.01 1.00 -13.99
N ALA A 402 16.80 1.39 -13.58
CA ALA A 402 16.51 1.68 -12.17
C ALA A 402 15.01 1.86 -11.88
N ALA A 403 14.69 2.31 -10.66
CA ALA A 403 13.35 2.69 -10.23
C ALA A 403 13.37 4.13 -9.68
N PRO A 404 13.46 5.16 -10.55
CA PRO A 404 13.40 6.57 -10.14
C PRO A 404 12.03 6.94 -9.58
N GLU A 405 11.96 8.09 -8.91
CA GLU A 405 10.75 8.59 -8.25
C GLU A 405 10.51 10.08 -8.57
N ILE A 406 9.24 10.40 -8.86
CA ILE A 406 8.75 11.78 -8.99
C ILE A 406 7.45 11.89 -8.19
N ASP A 407 7.46 12.79 -7.21
CA ASP A 407 6.34 13.06 -6.31
C ASP A 407 5.47 14.16 -6.90
N ILE A 408 4.20 13.86 -7.17
CA ILE A 408 3.23 14.91 -7.54
C ILE A 408 3.03 15.84 -6.34
N PHE A 409 2.78 15.21 -5.19
CA PHE A 409 2.88 15.83 -3.89
C PHE A 409 3.09 14.78 -2.79
N GLU A 410 3.75 15.21 -1.73
CA GLU A 410 3.60 14.68 -0.38
C GLU A 410 3.11 15.82 0.50
N ALA A 411 1.90 15.70 1.05
CA ALA A 411 1.32 16.79 1.83
C ALA A 411 1.64 16.63 3.32
N GLN A 412 1.83 17.76 3.97
CA GLN A 412 1.99 17.82 5.41
C GLN A 412 1.45 19.15 5.95
N ILE A 413 1.51 19.30 7.27
CA ILE A 413 1.29 20.58 7.93
C ILE A 413 2.65 21.08 8.42
N GLY A 414 3.08 22.23 7.92
CA GLY A 414 4.37 22.84 8.26
C GLY A 414 4.24 24.30 8.65
N THR A 415 5.39 24.95 8.83
CA THR A 415 5.49 26.34 9.31
C THR A 415 6.38 27.21 8.42
N ASP A 416 6.74 26.69 7.24
CA ASP A 416 7.85 27.18 6.41
C ASP A 416 7.64 28.61 5.88
N PHE A 417 6.39 29.02 5.67
CA PHE A 417 6.09 30.33 5.09
C PHE A 417 5.95 31.46 6.14
N ASP A 418 5.07 31.29 7.13
CA ASP A 418 4.67 32.36 8.06
C ASP A 418 4.95 32.03 9.53
N GLY A 419 5.63 30.91 9.82
CA GLY A 419 5.82 30.39 11.18
C GLY A 419 4.55 29.86 11.85
N ILE A 420 3.44 29.85 11.11
CA ILE A 420 2.11 29.38 11.55
C ILE A 420 1.84 28.05 10.87
N LEU A 421 1.33 27.08 11.64
CA LEU A 421 0.92 25.78 11.11
C LEU A 421 -0.09 25.96 9.98
N THR A 422 0.30 25.50 8.79
CA THR A 422 -0.53 25.53 7.58
C THR A 422 -0.24 24.32 6.73
N GLY A 423 -1.23 23.97 5.90
CA GLY A 423 -1.08 22.94 4.89
C GLY A 423 -0.10 23.33 3.79
N GLU A 424 0.80 22.41 3.47
CA GLU A 424 1.79 22.55 2.41
C GLU A 424 2.04 21.19 1.73
N VAL A 425 2.62 21.24 0.53
CA VAL A 425 3.02 20.05 -0.21
C VAL A 425 4.50 20.13 -0.58
N SER A 426 5.25 19.08 -0.30
CA SER A 426 6.53 18.80 -0.95
C SER A 426 6.26 18.31 -2.36
N GLN A 427 6.93 18.91 -3.33
CA GLN A 427 6.90 18.51 -4.73
C GLN A 427 8.33 18.21 -5.12
N SER A 428 8.60 17.01 -5.61
CA SER A 428 9.90 16.40 -5.39
C SER A 428 10.29 15.40 -6.48
N GLY A 429 11.60 15.28 -6.73
CA GLY A 429 12.20 14.18 -7.47
C GLY A 429 13.35 13.58 -6.64
N GLN A 430 13.46 12.25 -6.64
CA GLN A 430 14.52 11.53 -5.95
C GLN A 430 15.60 11.06 -6.93
N TRP A 431 16.85 11.14 -6.50
CA TRP A 431 18.01 10.95 -7.35
C TRP A 431 19.07 10.11 -6.66
N ALA A 432 19.65 9.17 -7.42
CA ALA A 432 20.95 8.59 -7.18
C ALA A 432 21.71 8.48 -8.51
N PRO A 433 23.06 8.59 -8.51
CA PRO A 433 23.96 8.91 -7.38
C PRO A 433 23.81 10.35 -6.84
N PHE A 434 24.57 10.72 -5.82
CA PHE A 434 24.41 11.98 -5.09
C PHE A 434 25.52 12.99 -5.38
N ASN A 435 25.17 14.28 -5.43
CA ASN A 435 26.11 15.39 -5.44
C ASN A 435 26.88 15.49 -4.12
N GLU A 436 28.02 16.17 -4.11
CA GLU A 436 28.70 16.51 -2.85
C GLU A 436 27.71 17.24 -1.92
N ALA A 437 27.60 16.77 -0.66
CA ALA A 437 26.69 17.32 0.35
C ALA A 437 25.22 17.45 -0.11
N TYR A 438 24.80 16.64 -1.10
CA TYR A 438 23.47 16.70 -1.72
C TYR A 438 23.17 18.02 -2.47
N GLU A 439 24.19 18.85 -2.71
CA GLU A 439 24.09 20.15 -3.38
C GLU A 439 23.91 19.99 -4.89
N TRP A 440 22.65 19.96 -5.34
CA TRP A 440 22.31 20.02 -6.76
C TRP A 440 22.48 21.44 -7.32
N PHE A 441 22.62 21.56 -8.65
CA PHE A 441 22.91 22.84 -9.31
C PHE A 441 21.65 23.70 -9.47
N ASN A 442 21.13 24.24 -8.37
CA ASN A 442 19.90 25.07 -8.30
C ASN A 442 20.05 26.52 -8.81
N THR A 443 20.88 26.72 -9.84
CA THR A 443 21.08 28.03 -10.47
C THR A 443 19.79 28.59 -11.07
N SER A 444 19.73 29.89 -11.37
CA SER A 444 18.54 30.51 -11.98
C SER A 444 18.17 29.98 -13.37
N SER A 445 19.08 29.25 -14.05
CA SER A 445 18.75 28.54 -15.28
C SER A 445 18.14 27.16 -15.03
N ASN A 446 18.36 26.57 -13.86
CA ASN A 446 18.00 25.19 -13.54
C ASN A 446 16.80 25.10 -12.60
N LEU A 447 16.64 26.06 -11.69
CA LEU A 447 15.51 26.18 -10.77
C LEU A 447 14.69 27.42 -11.15
N LEU A 448 13.47 27.19 -11.61
CA LEU A 448 12.52 28.25 -11.92
C LEU A 448 11.39 28.17 -10.91
N ILE A 449 11.26 29.16 -10.02
CA ILE A 449 10.12 29.28 -9.10
C ILE A 449 9.19 30.37 -9.66
N ASN A 450 7.95 30.00 -9.97
CA ASN A 450 6.99 30.90 -10.62
C ASN A 450 6.49 32.00 -9.67
N ASN A 451 6.26 31.65 -8.39
CA ASN A 451 5.86 32.61 -7.37
C ASN A 451 6.53 32.33 -6.01
N PRO A 452 7.60 33.09 -5.65
CA PRO A 452 8.31 32.91 -4.37
C PRO A 452 7.49 33.18 -3.11
N SER A 453 6.29 33.78 -3.20
CA SER A 453 5.41 33.94 -2.02
C SER A 453 4.58 32.69 -1.71
N GLU A 454 4.46 31.78 -2.68
CA GLU A 454 3.64 30.56 -2.60
C GLU A 454 4.48 29.28 -2.65
N THR A 455 5.69 29.35 -3.21
CA THR A 455 6.59 28.22 -3.38
C THR A 455 8.02 28.62 -2.99
N MET A 456 8.70 27.77 -2.25
CA MET A 456 10.11 27.98 -1.88
C MET A 456 10.91 26.69 -2.03
N LEU A 457 12.23 26.83 -2.21
CA LEU A 457 13.14 25.69 -2.20
C LEU A 457 13.07 24.99 -0.84
N ASN A 458 12.93 23.68 -0.87
CA ASN A 458 12.92 22.87 0.33
C ASN A 458 14.32 22.87 0.97
N SER A 459 14.37 22.99 2.30
CA SER A 459 15.62 22.95 3.05
C SER A 459 16.24 21.55 3.14
N TYR A 460 15.43 20.51 3.00
CA TYR A 460 15.94 19.16 2.86
C TYR A 460 16.41 18.90 1.45
N MET A 461 17.60 18.29 1.33
CA MET A 461 18.24 18.01 0.05
C MET A 461 18.59 16.53 -0.13
N GLY A 462 18.44 15.71 0.91
CA GLY A 462 18.78 14.29 0.86
C GLY A 462 19.26 13.73 2.20
N GLY A 463 19.65 12.46 2.14
CA GLY A 463 20.30 11.70 3.20
C GLY A 463 21.03 10.51 2.58
N ALA A 464 21.58 9.61 3.40
CA ALA A 464 22.49 8.55 2.93
C ALA A 464 21.87 7.58 1.89
N LEU A 465 20.56 7.63 1.69
CA LEU A 465 19.81 6.72 0.83
C LEU A 465 19.13 7.43 -0.35
N GLN A 466 19.11 8.77 -0.38
CA GLN A 466 18.54 9.55 -1.48
C GLN A 466 19.09 10.96 -1.53
N GLN A 467 19.19 11.52 -2.73
CA GLN A 467 19.22 12.97 -2.91
C GLN A 467 17.86 13.44 -3.44
N ALA A 468 17.39 14.58 -2.97
CA ALA A 468 16.12 15.17 -3.39
C ALA A 468 16.31 16.52 -4.07
N THR A 469 15.56 16.76 -5.13
CA THR A 469 15.27 18.11 -5.62
C THR A 469 13.84 18.41 -5.26
N SER A 470 13.61 19.34 -4.34
CA SER A 470 12.26 19.57 -3.80
C SER A 470 11.99 21.06 -3.58
N CYS A 471 10.75 21.46 -3.85
CA CYS A 471 10.19 22.72 -3.40
C CYS A 471 8.92 22.47 -2.61
N ILE A 472 8.65 23.34 -1.64
CA ILE A 472 7.44 23.34 -0.83
C ILE A 472 6.48 24.37 -1.42
N SER A 473 5.23 24.00 -1.63
CA SER A 473 4.17 24.89 -2.10
C SER A 473 3.01 24.95 -1.10
N LYS A 474 2.41 26.14 -0.93
CA LYS A 474 1.20 26.30 -0.11
C LYS A 474 0.01 25.54 -0.70
N THR A 475 -0.78 24.91 0.16
CA THR A 475 -2.06 24.28 -0.23
C THR A 475 -3.24 25.23 -0.04
N SER A 476 -4.32 24.95 -0.76
CA SER A 476 -5.61 25.60 -0.47
C SER A 476 -6.18 25.12 0.85
N LYS A 477 -6.35 26.04 1.81
CA LYS A 477 -6.85 25.76 3.17
C LYS A 477 -8.26 25.14 3.19
N SER A 478 -9.07 25.39 2.16
CA SER A 478 -10.42 24.83 2.05
C SER A 478 -10.45 23.40 1.49
N CYS A 479 -9.35 22.90 0.92
CA CYS A 479 -9.33 21.62 0.20
C CYS A 479 -8.84 20.46 1.07
N TYR A 480 -9.41 20.40 2.27
CA TYR A 480 -9.17 19.40 3.31
C TYR A 480 -10.48 18.71 3.70
N PHE A 481 -10.44 17.40 3.93
CA PHE A 481 -11.60 16.52 4.09
C PHE A 481 -12.46 16.89 5.30
N ASN A 482 -11.82 17.25 6.41
CA ASN A 482 -12.49 17.74 7.61
C ASN A 482 -12.47 19.28 7.73
N GLY A 483 -12.08 19.98 6.66
CA GLY A 483 -12.08 21.45 6.55
C GLY A 483 -13.23 21.95 5.68
N GLY A 484 -12.96 22.14 4.38
CA GLY A 484 -13.94 22.63 3.40
C GLY A 484 -14.31 21.63 2.30
N GLY A 485 -13.56 20.54 2.14
CA GLY A 485 -13.85 19.47 1.18
C GLY A 485 -13.77 19.86 -0.31
N CYS A 486 -13.18 21.01 -0.67
CA CYS A 486 -12.94 21.30 -2.09
C CYS A 486 -11.84 20.42 -2.66
N TYR A 487 -11.91 20.16 -3.97
CA TYR A 487 -10.83 19.52 -4.70
C TYR A 487 -9.83 20.56 -5.20
N SER A 488 -8.55 20.22 -5.12
CA SER A 488 -7.45 21.00 -5.67
C SER A 488 -6.65 20.15 -6.65
N VAL A 489 -6.19 20.75 -7.75
CA VAL A 489 -5.45 20.05 -8.81
C VAL A 489 -3.95 20.08 -8.51
N TYR A 490 -3.33 18.90 -8.53
CA TYR A 490 -1.89 18.71 -8.40
C TYR A 490 -1.37 17.89 -9.57
N GLY A 491 -0.10 18.03 -9.91
CA GLY A 491 0.49 17.26 -11.01
C GLY A 491 1.95 17.56 -11.26
N PHE A 492 2.50 16.90 -12.27
CA PHE A 492 3.73 17.33 -12.91
C PHE A 492 3.65 17.12 -14.42
N GLU A 493 4.36 17.96 -15.15
CA GLU A 493 4.71 17.79 -16.56
C GLU A 493 6.21 17.52 -16.68
N TYR A 494 6.61 16.50 -17.43
CA TYR A 494 8.03 16.24 -17.63
C TYR A 494 8.37 15.74 -19.03
N THR A 495 9.60 16.03 -19.43
CA THR A 495 10.23 15.45 -20.61
C THR A 495 11.41 14.60 -20.15
N PRO A 496 11.44 13.29 -20.47
CA PRO A 496 12.50 12.37 -20.06
C PRO A 496 13.82 12.66 -20.80
N GLY A 497 14.94 12.29 -20.19
CA GLY A 497 16.26 12.30 -20.81
C GLY A 497 17.20 13.40 -20.30
N PHE A 498 18.14 13.81 -21.16
CA PHE A 498 19.16 14.80 -20.87
C PHE A 498 18.84 16.16 -21.50
N ASP A 499 19.79 17.09 -21.46
CA ASP A 499 19.77 18.37 -22.21
C ASP A 499 18.54 19.25 -21.91
N ASN A 500 17.57 19.28 -22.83
CA ASN A 500 16.35 20.09 -22.75
C ASN A 500 15.27 19.45 -21.86
N ALA A 501 15.55 18.29 -21.27
CA ALA A 501 14.65 17.61 -20.35
C ALA A 501 14.40 18.46 -19.09
N TYR A 502 13.20 18.29 -18.52
CA TYR A 502 12.75 19.06 -17.36
C TYR A 502 11.64 18.31 -16.61
N ILE A 503 11.37 18.74 -15.37
CA ILE A 503 10.15 18.44 -14.64
C ILE A 503 9.56 19.76 -14.14
N THR A 504 8.27 19.97 -14.35
CA THR A 504 7.50 21.14 -13.92
C THR A 504 6.36 20.67 -13.02
N TRP A 505 6.24 21.22 -11.82
CA TRP A 505 5.21 20.83 -10.87
C TRP A 505 4.03 21.80 -10.84
N ILE A 506 2.85 21.23 -10.60
CA ILE A 506 1.55 21.90 -10.55
C ILE A 506 0.96 21.70 -9.15
N ALA A 507 0.47 22.77 -8.54
CA ALA A 507 -0.35 22.71 -7.33
C ALA A 507 -1.43 23.80 -7.38
N ASN A 508 -2.61 23.52 -6.84
CA ASN A 508 -3.78 24.41 -6.95
C ASN A 508 -4.08 24.82 -8.41
N GLY A 509 -3.85 23.92 -9.38
CA GLY A 509 -4.07 24.16 -10.81
C GLY A 509 -3.06 25.11 -11.48
N GLU A 510 -2.03 25.55 -10.76
CA GLU A 510 -1.03 26.50 -11.24
C GLU A 510 0.37 25.87 -11.27
N GLN A 511 1.17 26.27 -12.26
CA GLN A 511 2.59 25.94 -12.30
C GLN A 511 3.32 26.59 -11.11
N LYS A 512 4.06 25.79 -10.34
CA LYS A 512 4.77 26.25 -9.13
C LYS A 512 6.26 26.41 -9.36
N TRP A 513 6.91 25.37 -9.86
CA TRP A 513 8.33 25.41 -10.13
C TRP A 513 8.75 24.38 -11.18
N THR A 514 9.94 24.57 -11.73
CA THR A 514 10.55 23.70 -12.73
C THR A 514 12.00 23.41 -12.36
N ILE A 515 12.42 22.16 -12.52
CA ILE A 515 13.82 21.76 -12.64
C ILE A 515 14.16 21.46 -14.10
N ASN A 516 15.23 22.05 -14.62
CA ASN A 516 15.82 21.65 -15.91
C ASN A 516 16.95 20.63 -15.66
N ALA A 517 17.22 19.74 -16.61
CA ALA A 517 18.22 18.65 -16.49
C ALA A 517 19.63 19.12 -16.09
N GLY A 518 19.98 20.39 -16.35
CA GLY A 518 21.21 20.99 -15.85
C GLY A 518 21.33 21.00 -14.31
N GLY A 519 20.22 20.91 -13.58
CA GLY A 519 20.19 20.81 -12.12
C GLY A 519 20.83 19.52 -11.59
N THR A 520 20.75 18.44 -12.36
CA THR A 520 21.28 17.11 -12.03
C THR A 520 22.52 16.74 -12.85
N ALA A 521 23.22 17.76 -13.37
CA ALA A 521 24.46 17.61 -14.14
C ALA A 521 25.58 16.88 -13.38
N ALA A 522 26.64 16.55 -14.11
CA ALA A 522 27.82 15.88 -13.58
C ALA A 522 28.46 16.67 -12.42
N ASP A 523 28.95 15.97 -11.41
CA ASP A 523 29.60 16.57 -10.26
C ASP A 523 31.00 15.98 -10.08
N THR A 524 31.99 16.75 -10.54
CA THR A 524 33.39 16.35 -10.49
C THR A 524 33.94 16.27 -9.07
N ARG A 525 33.28 16.86 -8.07
CA ARG A 525 33.72 16.83 -6.66
C ARG A 525 33.60 15.43 -6.09
N VAL A 526 32.63 14.66 -6.60
CA VAL A 526 32.35 13.27 -6.24
C VAL A 526 32.38 12.33 -7.45
N GLU A 527 33.04 12.77 -8.53
CA GLU A 527 33.37 11.96 -9.72
C GLU A 527 32.18 11.25 -10.38
N ILE A 528 30.98 11.85 -10.36
CA ILE A 528 29.79 11.31 -11.03
C ILE A 528 29.44 12.09 -12.30
N SER A 529 28.87 11.37 -13.27
CA SER A 529 28.22 11.91 -14.46
C SER A 529 26.86 12.53 -14.16
N GLY A 530 26.25 13.17 -15.18
CA GLY A 530 24.91 13.74 -15.07
C GLY A 530 23.83 12.66 -14.99
N ARG A 531 22.77 12.93 -14.23
CA ARG A 531 21.59 12.06 -14.15
C ARG A 531 20.52 12.58 -15.10
N PRO A 532 19.97 11.75 -16.01
CA PRO A 532 18.84 12.17 -16.83
C PRO A 532 17.59 12.37 -15.97
N ILE A 533 16.70 13.26 -16.42
CA ILE A 533 15.32 13.25 -15.97
C ILE A 533 14.73 11.87 -16.29
N PRO A 534 14.01 11.21 -15.36
CA PRO A 534 13.65 9.80 -15.45
C PRO A 534 13.16 9.36 -16.83
N GLN A 535 13.77 8.30 -17.36
CA GLN A 535 13.44 7.73 -18.67
C GLN A 535 12.69 6.39 -18.57
N GLU A 536 12.59 5.84 -17.36
CA GLU A 536 11.88 4.60 -17.07
C GLU A 536 10.37 4.77 -17.28
N PRO A 537 9.64 3.71 -17.69
CA PRO A 537 8.18 3.72 -17.62
C PRO A 537 7.74 3.84 -16.16
N MET A 538 7.01 4.91 -15.85
CA MET A 538 6.59 5.25 -14.49
C MET A 538 5.17 4.77 -14.23
N TYR A 539 4.94 4.08 -13.12
CA TYR A 539 3.60 3.75 -12.62
C TYR A 539 3.16 4.73 -11.53
N ILE A 540 1.85 4.84 -11.31
CA ILE A 540 1.24 5.81 -10.39
C ILE A 540 1.01 5.14 -9.04
N LEU A 541 1.22 5.88 -7.95
CA LEU A 541 0.90 5.48 -6.59
C LEU A 541 0.04 6.54 -5.91
N ALA A 542 -0.85 6.09 -5.02
CA ALA A 542 -1.57 6.95 -4.10
C ALA A 542 -1.67 6.27 -2.74
N ASN A 543 -1.32 6.99 -1.68
CA ASN A 543 -1.39 6.47 -0.32
C ASN A 543 -1.79 7.54 0.70
N LEU A 544 -2.29 7.08 1.83
CA LEU A 544 -2.47 7.88 3.03
C LEU A 544 -1.81 7.16 4.20
N GLY A 545 -0.67 7.68 4.66
CA GLY A 545 0.08 7.11 5.78
C GLY A 545 0.26 8.04 6.96
N MET A 546 0.92 7.52 8.00
CA MET A 546 1.43 8.28 9.15
C MET A 546 2.77 7.70 9.57
N SER A 547 3.78 8.54 9.75
CA SER A 547 5.08 8.10 10.22
C SER A 547 5.82 9.18 10.99
N THR A 548 6.52 8.77 12.05
CA THR A 548 7.39 9.66 12.83
C THR A 548 8.68 10.03 12.10
N ASN A 549 9.01 9.35 11.00
CA ASN A 549 10.15 9.73 10.17
C ASN A 549 9.90 11.11 9.54
N PHE A 550 8.65 11.48 9.26
CA PHE A 550 8.22 12.76 8.64
C PHE A 550 7.83 13.84 9.65
N GLY A 551 8.25 13.68 10.91
CA GLY A 551 7.98 14.65 11.97
C GLY A 551 6.99 14.13 13.02
N ASN A 552 6.49 15.04 13.85
CA ASN A 552 5.63 14.68 14.96
C ASN A 552 4.22 14.27 14.47
N VAL A 553 3.66 13.21 15.05
CA VAL A 553 2.29 12.77 14.78
C VAL A 553 1.41 13.17 15.96
N ASP A 554 0.54 14.17 15.77
CA ASP A 554 -0.34 14.69 16.81
C ASP A 554 -1.59 13.82 16.99
N LEU A 555 -1.40 12.64 17.57
CA LEU A 555 -2.47 11.66 17.78
C LEU A 555 -3.59 12.15 18.71
N GLU A 556 -3.38 13.22 19.48
CA GLU A 556 -4.37 13.81 20.37
C GLU A 556 -5.39 14.64 19.59
N HIS A 557 -4.93 15.39 18.58
CA HIS A 557 -5.79 16.29 17.79
C HIS A 557 -6.22 15.70 16.44
N LEU A 558 -5.58 14.62 15.97
CA LEU A 558 -5.98 13.92 14.76
C LEU A 558 -7.35 13.23 14.94
N THR A 559 -8.26 13.49 13.99
CA THR A 559 -9.58 12.88 13.96
C THR A 559 -9.59 11.65 13.05
N PHE A 560 -10.10 10.52 13.55
CA PHE A 560 -10.24 9.28 12.81
C PHE A 560 -11.71 8.79 12.81
N PRO A 561 -12.21 8.19 11.72
CA PRO A 561 -11.52 8.03 10.44
C PRO A 561 -11.42 9.36 9.68
N THR A 562 -10.42 9.46 8.82
CA THR A 562 -10.26 10.56 7.86
C THR A 562 -9.78 10.01 6.52
N SER A 563 -10.10 10.68 5.42
CA SER A 563 -9.84 10.17 4.08
C SER A 563 -9.16 11.21 3.21
N MET A 564 -8.24 10.75 2.36
CA MET A 564 -7.86 11.47 1.15
C MET A 564 -8.84 11.07 0.05
N ALA A 565 -9.42 12.04 -0.65
CA ALA A 565 -10.33 11.79 -1.77
C ALA A 565 -9.68 12.21 -3.09
N ILE A 566 -9.75 11.37 -4.11
CA ILE A 566 -9.29 11.66 -5.47
C ILE A 566 -10.50 11.59 -6.39
N ASP A 567 -10.84 12.72 -7.01
CA ASP A 567 -11.95 12.86 -7.96
C ASP A 567 -11.59 12.23 -9.31
N TRP A 568 -10.40 12.53 -9.83
CA TRP A 568 -9.91 11.90 -11.05
C TRP A 568 -8.38 11.89 -11.10
N VAL A 569 -7.85 10.97 -11.91
CA VAL A 569 -6.45 10.96 -12.35
C VAL A 569 -6.44 10.99 -13.87
N ARG A 570 -5.68 11.89 -14.48
CA ARG A 570 -5.61 12.08 -15.94
C ARG A 570 -4.17 12.23 -16.40
N VAL A 571 -3.79 11.53 -17.47
CA VAL A 571 -2.46 11.59 -18.08
C VAL A 571 -2.58 12.03 -19.53
N TYR A 572 -1.74 12.98 -19.92
CA TYR A 572 -1.70 13.58 -21.24
C TYR A 572 -0.30 13.48 -21.83
N GLN A 573 -0.20 13.30 -23.13
CA GLN A 573 1.07 13.31 -23.86
C GLN A 573 0.96 14.11 -25.17
N PRO A 574 2.07 14.68 -25.68
CA PRO A 574 2.08 15.29 -27.01
C PRO A 574 1.58 14.31 -28.08
N LYS A 575 0.84 14.83 -29.07
CA LYS A 575 0.14 13.99 -30.06
C LYS A 575 1.05 13.07 -30.87
N ASP A 576 2.28 13.51 -31.08
CA ASP A 576 3.34 12.86 -31.85
C ASP A 576 4.33 12.08 -30.98
N ALA A 577 4.16 12.06 -29.65
CA ALA A 577 5.08 11.43 -28.71
C ALA A 577 4.36 10.64 -27.61
N ILE A 578 3.35 9.83 -27.98
CA ILE A 578 2.71 8.90 -27.04
C ILE A 578 3.67 7.77 -26.69
N ASN A 579 3.91 7.58 -25.39
CA ASN A 579 4.63 6.44 -24.85
C ASN A 579 3.97 5.98 -23.56
N ILE A 580 3.08 4.99 -23.71
CA ILE A 580 2.36 4.32 -22.63
C ILE A 580 2.65 2.82 -22.67
N GLY A 581 2.63 2.19 -21.51
CA GLY A 581 2.94 0.77 -21.32
C GLY A 581 4.13 0.57 -20.38
N CYS A 582 4.12 -0.60 -19.74
CA CYS A 582 5.09 -0.94 -18.70
C CYS A 582 6.34 -1.66 -19.23
N ASP A 583 6.34 -2.07 -20.51
CA ASP A 583 7.43 -2.78 -21.19
C ASP A 583 7.76 -2.13 -22.55
N PRO A 584 8.12 -0.82 -22.58
CA PRO A 584 8.48 -0.16 -23.82
C PRO A 584 9.76 -0.76 -24.41
N LYS A 585 9.87 -0.80 -25.74
CA LYS A 585 11.00 -1.41 -26.46
C LYS A 585 12.37 -0.88 -26.02
N ASP A 586 12.46 0.42 -25.76
CA ASP A 586 13.72 1.08 -25.40
C ASP A 586 14.00 1.02 -23.89
N PHE A 587 13.02 0.60 -23.07
CA PHE A 587 13.13 0.44 -21.63
C PHE A 587 12.36 -0.82 -21.16
N PRO A 588 12.73 -2.03 -21.62
CA PRO A 588 11.98 -3.25 -21.31
C PRO A 588 12.04 -3.57 -19.81
N THR A 589 10.98 -4.16 -19.28
CA THR A 589 10.86 -4.57 -17.88
C THR A 589 10.28 -5.99 -17.73
N ALA A 590 9.44 -6.45 -18.67
CA ALA A 590 8.61 -7.63 -18.47
C ALA A 590 9.46 -8.91 -18.34
N ALA A 591 10.54 -9.03 -19.12
CA ALA A 591 11.41 -10.20 -19.04
C ALA A 591 12.10 -10.32 -17.68
N TYR A 592 12.48 -9.19 -17.07
CA TYR A 592 13.16 -9.14 -15.79
C TYR A 592 12.22 -9.39 -14.61
N VAL A 593 11.00 -8.86 -14.69
CA VAL A 593 10.00 -8.97 -13.62
C VAL A 593 9.19 -10.27 -13.70
N LEU A 594 8.74 -10.69 -14.90
CA LEU A 594 7.64 -11.65 -15.07
C LEU A 594 7.97 -12.93 -15.85
N LEU A 595 8.91 -12.93 -16.79
CA LEU A 595 9.03 -14.06 -17.72
C LEU A 595 9.80 -15.25 -17.16
N VAL A 596 9.13 -16.41 -17.20
CA VAL A 596 9.64 -17.77 -17.00
C VAL A 596 10.37 -18.17 -18.29
N PRO A 597 11.70 -18.42 -18.25
CA PRO A 597 12.19 -19.61 -17.55
C PRO A 597 13.41 -19.37 -16.65
N MET A 598 13.44 -20.15 -15.56
CA MET A 598 14.54 -20.35 -14.59
C MET A 598 15.10 -19.14 -13.81
N GLU A 599 14.90 -17.90 -14.24
CA GLU A 599 15.46 -16.69 -13.59
C GLU A 599 14.42 -15.57 -13.33
N SER A 600 13.13 -15.89 -13.19
CA SER A 600 12.12 -14.85 -12.89
C SER A 600 12.30 -14.31 -11.47
N TYR A 601 12.51 -12.99 -11.33
CA TYR A 601 12.63 -12.35 -10.01
C TYR A 601 11.30 -12.03 -9.32
N LEU A 602 10.19 -12.59 -9.81
CA LEU A 602 8.82 -12.29 -9.39
C LEU A 602 8.63 -12.28 -7.86
N GLU A 603 9.29 -13.19 -7.13
CA GLU A 603 9.17 -13.25 -5.68
C GLU A 603 9.61 -11.96 -4.99
N ALA A 604 10.65 -11.28 -5.49
CA ALA A 604 11.09 -9.97 -4.98
C ALA A 604 10.02 -8.88 -5.11
N TYR A 605 9.05 -9.06 -6.03
CA TYR A 605 7.96 -8.14 -6.31
C TYR A 605 6.63 -8.57 -5.68
N THR A 606 6.54 -9.77 -5.11
CA THR A 606 5.29 -10.30 -4.52
C THR A 606 5.41 -10.64 -3.04
N ASN A 607 6.63 -10.74 -2.50
CA ASN A 607 6.87 -11.03 -1.10
C ASN A 607 7.41 -9.77 -0.36
N PRO A 608 6.56 -9.05 0.39
CA PRO A 608 6.97 -7.82 1.08
C PRO A 608 7.90 -8.08 2.27
N ASN A 609 8.06 -9.34 2.71
CA ASN A 609 8.98 -9.71 3.79
C ASN A 609 10.44 -9.80 3.34
N LEU A 610 10.69 -9.79 2.02
CA LEU A 610 12.05 -9.72 1.49
C LEU A 610 12.49 -8.25 1.46
N THR A 611 13.29 -7.84 2.44
CA THR A 611 13.69 -6.44 2.59
C THR A 611 14.95 -6.11 1.79
N THR A 612 15.78 -7.10 1.49
CA THR A 612 17.03 -6.97 0.74
C THR A 612 17.16 -8.03 -0.37
N TRP A 613 17.81 -7.67 -1.46
CA TRP A 613 18.13 -8.53 -2.61
C TRP A 613 19.14 -9.62 -2.27
N ARG A 614 20.23 -9.25 -1.58
CA ARG A 614 21.30 -10.21 -1.25
C ARG A 614 20.99 -10.99 0.02
N ASP A 615 20.59 -10.31 1.09
CA ASP A 615 20.51 -10.94 2.42
C ASP A 615 19.20 -11.68 2.65
N ASP A 616 18.06 -11.18 2.18
CA ASP A 616 16.79 -11.88 2.32
C ASP A 616 16.47 -12.73 1.09
N TYR A 617 16.54 -12.13 -0.10
CA TYR A 617 16.16 -12.82 -1.34
C TYR A 617 17.23 -13.77 -1.91
N LYS A 618 18.47 -13.68 -1.41
CA LYS A 618 19.58 -14.57 -1.75
C LYS A 618 19.96 -14.59 -3.23
N GLN A 619 19.77 -13.48 -3.94
CA GLN A 619 20.20 -13.35 -5.33
C GLN A 619 21.58 -12.69 -5.46
N PRO A 620 22.38 -13.09 -6.46
CA PRO A 620 23.63 -12.40 -6.76
C PRO A 620 23.34 -10.99 -7.25
N PHE A 621 24.27 -10.09 -6.98
CA PHE A 621 24.27 -8.76 -7.58
C PHE A 621 25.12 -8.80 -8.84
N PRO A 622 24.67 -8.19 -9.96
CA PRO A 622 25.42 -8.23 -11.21
C PRO A 622 26.84 -7.71 -11.04
N LYS A 623 27.80 -8.38 -11.66
CA LYS A 623 29.20 -7.95 -11.64
C LYS A 623 29.39 -6.65 -12.41
N SER A 624 30.34 -5.84 -11.95
CA SER A 624 30.65 -4.53 -12.53
C SER A 624 32.04 -4.49 -13.19
N SER A 625 32.08 -4.00 -14.43
CA SER A 625 33.31 -3.72 -15.17
C SER A 625 34.13 -2.60 -14.53
N TYR A 626 33.47 -1.58 -13.95
CA TYR A 626 34.13 -0.50 -13.21
C TYR A 626 34.88 -1.02 -11.98
N LEU A 627 34.33 -2.03 -11.31
CA LEU A 627 34.96 -2.66 -10.15
C LEU A 627 36.01 -3.73 -10.52
N GLY A 628 36.29 -3.95 -11.81
CA GLY A 628 37.23 -4.97 -12.28
C GLY A 628 36.76 -6.41 -12.02
N GLN A 629 35.45 -6.65 -12.08
CA GLN A 629 34.83 -7.96 -11.79
C GLN A 629 34.51 -8.78 -13.04
N CYS A 630 34.66 -8.18 -14.23
CA CYS A 630 34.80 -8.91 -15.48
C CYS A 630 36.29 -9.31 -15.66
#